data_AF-A0AAD5LYA9-F1
#
_entry.id   AF-A0AAD5LYA9-F1
#
_cell.length_a   1.000
_cell.length_b   1.000
_cell.length_c   1.000
_cell.angle_alpha   90.00
_cell.angle_beta   90.00
_cell.angle_gamma   90.00
#
_symmetry.space_group_name_H-M   'P 1'
#
loop_
_entity.id
_entity.type
_entity.pdbx_description
1 polymer ?
#
loop_
_entity_poly.entity_id
_entity_poly.type
_entity_poly.pdbx_seq_one_letter_code
_entity_poly.pdbx_strand_id
1 'polypeptide(L)'
;MIDAWKNSADVQYTKAGNPKPPAVEVVAGWVKRAWKAVPDSVIHKSIAGAGFSPNYEDWHIARHDVYGSVFRQRWLEGAEVSATGVDEDDVLDDFDELMIDDDVVDL
;
A
#
# COMPACT_ATOMS: atom_id res chain seq x y z
N MET A 1 -1.49 -0.23 -14.33
CA MET A 1 -2.87 -0.36 -13.78
C MET A 1 -3.67 0.91 -13.95
N ILE A 2 -3.15 2.06 -13.52
CA ILE A 2 -3.81 3.34 -13.76
C ILE A 2 -3.88 3.70 -15.25
N ASP A 3 -2.83 3.42 -16.04
CA ASP A 3 -2.85 3.72 -17.48
C ASP A 3 -3.80 2.81 -18.25
N ALA A 4 -3.90 1.53 -17.85
CA ALA A 4 -4.89 0.63 -18.41
C ALA A 4 -6.33 1.12 -18.14
N TRP A 5 -6.59 1.63 -16.93
CA TRP A 5 -7.89 2.23 -16.62
C TRP A 5 -8.13 3.51 -17.41
N LYS A 6 -7.15 4.44 -17.50
CA LYS A 6 -7.27 5.67 -18.29
C LYS A 6 -7.63 5.43 -19.76
N ASN A 7 -7.23 4.28 -20.31
CA ASN A 7 -7.51 3.88 -21.69
C ASN A 7 -8.73 2.93 -21.82
N SER A 8 -9.44 2.65 -20.72
CA SER A 8 -10.60 1.77 -20.70
C SER A 8 -11.92 2.53 -20.86
N ALA A 9 -12.99 1.81 -21.18
CA ALA A 9 -14.35 2.36 -21.19
C ALA A 9 -14.89 2.71 -19.79
N ASP A 10 -14.19 2.33 -18.73
CA ASP A 10 -14.60 2.56 -17.33
C ASP A 10 -14.30 3.99 -16.85
N VAL A 11 -13.60 4.80 -17.65
CA VAL A 11 -13.32 6.20 -17.31
C VAL A 11 -14.58 7.03 -17.49
N GLN A 12 -15.04 7.63 -16.39
CA GLN A 12 -16.06 8.66 -16.46
C GLN A 12 -15.44 10.03 -16.54
N TYR A 13 -16.07 10.94 -17.27
CA TYR A 13 -15.60 12.32 -17.41
C TYR A 13 -16.54 13.30 -16.71
N THR A 14 -15.97 14.39 -16.21
CA THR A 14 -16.71 15.55 -15.74
C THR A 14 -17.29 16.33 -16.94
N LYS A 15 -18.22 17.25 -16.70
CA LYS A 15 -18.76 18.13 -17.75
C LYS A 15 -17.68 18.97 -18.45
N ALA A 16 -16.57 19.24 -17.76
CA ALA A 16 -15.43 19.98 -18.29
C ALA A 16 -14.40 19.10 -19.04
N GLY A 17 -14.67 17.80 -19.20
CA GLY A 17 -13.79 16.88 -19.94
C GLY A 17 -12.63 16.28 -19.12
N ASN A 18 -12.52 16.57 -17.82
CA ASN A 18 -11.52 15.92 -16.96
C ASN A 18 -11.99 14.52 -16.53
N PRO A 19 -11.10 13.50 -16.51
CA PRO A 19 -11.40 12.20 -15.91
C PRO A 19 -11.84 12.36 -14.45
N LYS A 20 -12.92 11.71 -14.06
CA LYS A 20 -13.31 11.56 -12.66
C LYS A 20 -12.39 10.54 -11.97
N PRO A 21 -12.20 10.65 -10.65
CA PRO A 21 -11.51 9.62 -9.89
C PRO A 21 -12.12 8.24 -10.15
N PRO A 22 -11.32 7.16 -10.25
CA PRO A 22 -11.84 5.80 -10.30
C PRO A 22 -12.69 5.51 -9.06
N ALA A 23 -13.62 4.57 -9.16
CA ALA A 23 -14.34 4.10 -8.00
C ALA A 23 -13.37 3.52 -6.94
N VAL A 24 -13.68 3.72 -5.66
CA VAL A 24 -12.87 3.24 -4.53
C VAL A 24 -12.54 1.76 -4.68
N GLU A 25 -13.48 0.96 -5.16
CA GLU A 25 -13.28 -0.50 -5.29
C GLU A 25 -12.30 -0.89 -6.38
N VAL A 26 -12.20 -0.07 -7.43
CA VAL A 26 -11.21 -0.24 -8.48
C VAL A 26 -9.82 0.01 -7.90
N VAL A 27 -9.64 1.10 -7.14
CA VAL A 27 -8.38 1.43 -6.47
C VAL A 27 -8.01 0.40 -5.41
N ALA A 28 -8.97 -0.04 -4.59
CA ALA A 28 -8.74 -1.08 -3.58
C ALA A 28 -8.34 -2.41 -4.24
N GLY A 29 -9.00 -2.79 -5.34
CA GLY A 29 -8.61 -3.94 -6.15
C GLY A 29 -7.19 -3.79 -6.73
N TRP A 30 -6.76 -2.57 -7.01
CA TRP A 30 -5.40 -2.32 -7.48
C TRP A 30 -4.35 -2.57 -6.40
N VAL A 31 -4.57 -1.97 -5.24
CA VAL A 31 -3.69 -2.14 -4.07
C VAL A 31 -3.61 -3.62 -3.67
N LYS A 32 -4.76 -4.32 -3.59
CA LYS A 32 -4.80 -5.75 -3.26
C LYS A 32 -3.95 -6.60 -4.22
N ARG A 33 -4.01 -6.34 -5.53
CA ARG A 33 -3.22 -7.09 -6.51
C ARG A 33 -1.73 -6.79 -6.41
N ALA A 34 -1.37 -5.53 -6.22
CA ALA A 34 0.03 -5.14 -6.04
C ALA A 34 0.62 -5.82 -4.79
N TRP A 35 -0.14 -5.84 -3.69
CA TRP A 35 0.31 -6.42 -2.43
C TRP A 35 0.32 -7.94 -2.42
N LYS A 36 -0.49 -8.61 -3.25
CA LYS A 36 -0.45 -10.09 -3.38
C LYS A 36 0.93 -10.61 -3.80
N ALA A 37 1.73 -9.80 -4.50
CA ALA A 37 3.07 -10.17 -4.92
C ALA A 37 4.16 -9.87 -3.88
N VAL A 38 3.80 -9.23 -2.76
CA VAL A 38 4.73 -8.81 -1.71
C VAL A 38 4.61 -9.78 -0.53
N PRO A 39 5.71 -10.41 -0.06
CA PRO A 39 5.67 -11.23 1.15
C PRO A 39 5.25 -10.41 2.37
N ASP A 40 4.47 -11.03 3.27
CA ASP A 40 4.01 -10.37 4.49
C ASP A 40 5.17 -9.86 5.36
N SER A 41 6.30 -10.57 5.40
CA SER A 41 7.50 -10.14 6.13
C SER A 41 8.02 -8.79 5.65
N VAL A 42 8.00 -8.54 4.33
CA VAL A 42 8.41 -7.27 3.73
C VAL A 42 7.41 -6.18 4.10
N ILE A 43 6.11 -6.47 4.04
CA ILE A 43 5.04 -5.52 4.43
C ILE A 43 5.26 -5.05 5.88
N HIS A 44 5.42 -5.98 6.82
CA HIS A 44 5.60 -5.68 8.23
C HIS A 44 6.92 -4.94 8.51
N LYS A 45 8.03 -5.33 7.87
CA LYS A 45 9.31 -4.62 7.98
C LYS A 45 9.21 -3.19 7.46
N SER A 46 8.57 -2.97 6.32
CA SER A 46 8.37 -1.62 5.76
C SER A 46 7.50 -0.74 6.65
N ILE A 47 6.44 -1.29 7.24
CA ILE A 47 5.59 -0.57 8.21
C ILE A 47 6.41 -0.14 9.43
N ALA A 48 7.18 -1.07 10.00
CA ALA A 48 8.03 -0.79 11.16
C ALA A 48 9.12 0.24 10.83
N GLY A 49 9.80 0.10 9.68
CA GLY A 49 10.82 1.03 9.20
C GLY A 49 10.28 2.44 8.92
N ALA A 50 9.02 2.55 8.50
CA ALA A 50 8.33 3.83 8.33
C ALA A 50 7.83 4.45 9.65
N GLY A 51 8.06 3.80 10.80
CA GLY A 51 7.70 4.30 12.12
C GLY A 51 6.22 4.19 12.47
N PHE A 52 5.47 3.34 11.77
CA PHE A 52 4.07 3.08 12.10
C PHE A 52 3.95 2.18 13.34
N SER A 53 2.84 2.33 14.09
CA SER A 53 2.53 1.45 15.23
C SER A 53 2.43 -0.01 14.75
N PRO A 54 2.88 -1.00 15.54
CA PRO A 54 2.62 -2.41 15.25
C PRO A 54 1.12 -2.76 15.30
N ASN A 55 0.31 -1.95 15.99
CA ASN A 55 -1.14 -2.08 15.97
C ASN A 55 -1.74 -1.22 14.85
N TYR A 56 -2.35 -1.86 13.86
CA TYR A 56 -2.97 -1.16 12.72
C TYR A 56 -4.12 -0.22 13.15
N GLU A 57 -4.76 -0.46 14.29
CA GLU A 57 -5.87 0.37 14.79
C GLU A 57 -5.42 1.80 15.16
N ASP A 58 -4.13 1.97 15.46
CA ASP A 58 -3.54 3.28 15.75
C ASP A 58 -3.29 4.08 14.47
N TRP A 59 -3.34 3.44 13.29
CA TRP A 59 -3.07 4.12 12.03
C TRP A 59 -4.24 5.02 11.66
N HIS A 60 -3.93 6.18 11.10
CA HIS A 60 -4.96 7.16 10.73
C HIS A 60 -6.02 6.58 9.77
N ILE A 61 -5.61 5.72 8.83
CA ILE A 61 -6.52 5.08 7.88
C ILE A 61 -7.53 4.14 8.55
N ALA A 62 -7.15 3.45 9.62
CA ALA A 62 -8.04 2.55 10.36
C ALA A 62 -9.15 3.31 11.10
N ARG A 63 -8.91 4.57 11.46
CA ARG A 63 -9.86 5.47 12.14
C ARG A 63 -10.64 6.38 11.19
N HIS A 64 -10.36 6.31 9.89
CA HIS A 64 -11.03 7.13 8.90
C HIS A 64 -12.53 6.79 8.83
N ASP A 65 -13.39 7.80 8.78
CA ASP A 65 -14.86 7.68 8.72
C ASP A 65 -15.36 7.00 7.43
N VAL A 66 -14.82 7.39 6.27
CA VAL A 66 -15.18 6.84 4.96
C VAL A 66 -14.50 5.50 4.70
N TYR A 67 -13.19 5.39 4.98
CA TYR A 67 -12.39 4.24 4.54
C TYR A 67 -12.05 3.25 5.66
N GLY A 68 -12.19 3.63 6.92
CA GLY A 68 -11.69 2.83 8.04
C GLY A 68 -12.38 1.48 8.16
N SER A 69 -13.70 1.41 7.99
CA SER A 69 -14.43 0.14 8.05
C SER A 69 -13.95 -0.86 7.00
N VAL A 70 -13.84 -0.41 5.74
CA VAL A 70 -13.36 -1.23 4.63
C VAL A 70 -11.90 -1.63 4.83
N PHE A 71 -11.06 -0.70 5.29
CA PHE A 71 -9.66 -1.00 5.59
C PHE A 71 -9.52 -2.10 6.65
N ARG A 72 -10.17 -1.95 7.81
CA ARG A 72 -10.08 -2.92 8.91
C ARG A 72 -10.53 -4.31 8.48
N GLN A 73 -11.64 -4.40 7.75
CA GLN A 73 -12.13 -5.67 7.23
C GLN A 73 -11.09 -6.34 6.31
N ARG A 74 -10.53 -5.59 5.36
CA ARG A 74 -9.58 -6.15 4.37
C ARG A 74 -8.22 -6.47 4.97
N TRP A 75 -7.78 -5.72 5.98
CA TRP A 75 -6.55 -5.98 6.70
C TRP A 75 -6.62 -7.33 7.43
N LEU A 76 -7.72 -7.59 8.15
CA LEU A 76 -7.94 -8.84 8.87
C LEU A 76 -8.09 -10.05 7.93
N GLU A 77 -8.83 -9.90 6.81
CA GLU A 77 -8.94 -10.95 5.78
C GLU A 77 -7.58 -11.33 5.17
N GLY A 78 -6.63 -10.38 5.11
CA GLY A 78 -5.28 -10.64 4.60
C GLY A 78 -4.40 -11.42 5.58
N ALA A 79 -4.49 -11.08 6.87
CA ALA A 79 -3.69 -11.70 7.93
C ALA A 79 -3.98 -13.20 8.12
N GLU A 80 -5.22 -13.66 7.90
CA GLU A 80 -5.57 -15.08 8.03
C GLU A 80 -4.94 -15.97 6.94
N VAL A 81 -4.57 -15.41 5.79
CA VAL A 81 -4.04 -16.16 4.64
C VAL A 81 -2.52 -16.36 4.71
N SER A 82 -1.79 -15.51 5.44
CA SER A 82 -0.32 -15.52 5.46
C SER A 82 0.31 -16.37 6.58
N ALA A 83 -0.48 -17.09 7.39
CA ALA A 83 0.05 -17.92 8.48
C ALA A 83 0.80 -19.19 8.03
N THR A 84 1.12 -19.35 6.74
CA THR A 84 1.84 -20.52 6.20
C THR A 84 3.22 -20.13 5.65
N GLY A 85 4.18 -19.98 6.58
CA GLY A 85 5.61 -20.29 6.52
C GLY A 85 6.48 -19.87 5.33
N VAL A 86 7.46 -18.98 5.59
CA VAL A 86 8.81 -18.96 4.97
C VAL A 86 9.82 -18.40 5.98
N ASP A 87 10.96 -19.10 6.14
CA ASP A 87 12.06 -18.76 7.07
C ASP A 87 12.67 -17.36 6.82
N GLU A 88 13.07 -16.69 7.92
CA GLU A 88 13.25 -15.24 8.01
C GLU A 88 14.69 -14.71 7.75
N ASP A 89 15.67 -15.57 7.48
CA ASP A 89 17.09 -15.20 7.59
C ASP A 89 17.78 -14.65 6.32
N ASP A 90 17.21 -14.81 5.11
CA ASP A 90 17.97 -14.56 3.86
C ASP A 90 17.72 -13.20 3.14
N VAL A 91 16.99 -12.26 3.75
CA VAL A 91 16.57 -11.01 3.04
C VAL A 91 17.03 -9.72 3.73
N LEU A 92 17.99 -9.80 4.67
CA LEU A 92 18.44 -8.65 5.46
C LEU A 92 19.52 -7.80 4.78
N ASP A 93 20.16 -8.26 3.70
CA ASP A 93 21.38 -7.62 3.19
C ASP A 93 21.15 -6.56 2.10
N ASP A 94 19.95 -6.48 1.49
CA ASP A 94 19.75 -5.71 0.25
C ASP A 94 19.01 -4.36 0.43
N PHE A 95 18.57 -4.02 1.65
CA PHE A 95 17.74 -2.82 1.88
C PHE A 95 18.45 -1.67 2.63
N ASP A 96 19.61 -1.93 3.25
CA ASP A 96 20.35 -0.91 4.01
C ASP A 96 21.19 0.04 3.12
N GLU A 97 21.27 -0.18 1.81
CA GLU A 97 22.12 0.60 0.88
C GLU A 97 21.45 1.86 0.28
N LEU A 98 20.24 2.23 0.71
CA LEU A 98 19.51 3.42 0.21
C LEU A 98 19.50 4.62 1.17
N MET A 99 20.58 4.81 1.93
CA MET A 99 20.87 6.10 2.57
C MET A 99 21.34 7.09 1.50
N ILE A 100 20.45 7.97 1.06
CA ILE A 100 20.80 9.12 0.22
C ILE A 100 21.50 10.13 1.13
N ASP A 101 22.81 10.32 0.94
CA ASP A 101 23.57 11.43 1.54
C ASP A 101 23.07 12.77 0.95
N ASP A 102 22.12 13.41 1.63
CA ASP A 102 21.72 14.80 1.39
C ASP A 102 22.54 15.70 2.32
N ASP A 103 23.75 16.07 1.92
CA ASP A 103 24.46 17.26 2.41
C ASP A 103 25.79 17.48 1.67
N VAL A 104 25.78 18.35 0.65
CA VAL A 104 26.73 19.49 0.59
C VAL A 104 26.04 20.63 -0.16
N VAL A 105 25.46 21.56 0.61
CA VAL A 105 25.25 22.93 0.16
C VAL A 105 26.60 23.63 0.30
N ASP A 106 27.16 24.15 -0.79
CA ASP A 106 28.21 25.16 -0.71
C ASP A 106 27.89 26.34 -1.62
N LEU A 107 28.04 27.53 -1.02
CA LEU A 107 27.67 28.88 -1.46
C LEU A 107 28.39 29.39 -2.71
#